data_AF-A0A1R0LAF1-F1
#
_entry.id   AF-A0A1R0LAF1-F1
#
_cell.length_a   1.000
_cell.length_b   1.000
_cell.length_c   1.000
_cell.angle_alpha   90.00
_cell.angle_beta   90.00
_cell.angle_gamma   90.00
#
_symmetry.space_group_name_H-M   'P 1'
#
loop_
_entity.id
_entity.type
_entity.pdbx_description
1 polymer ?
#
loop_
_entity_poly.entity_id
_entity_poly.type
_entity_poly.pdbx_seq_one_letter_code
_entity_poly.pdbx_strand_id
1 'polypeptide(L)'
;MGRARTLAQVYRHFGEVDAAGTSPLYERVAVALSESDEALRVIEAAPARKRHPTVILAALHDLALSGRAPALDTLLRMTDSVVAVAVRRQARTSETGRCAVLYPAVAEAARRVGAHTVGLIDVGCSAGLNLNVDRVGITYSNGQALGDPSSPVQLSSSIAGDRPVPTRAMPEVVARVGVDLDPVDVTDADDVRHAVRGTTVED
;
A
#
# COMPACT_ATOMS: atom_id res chain seq x y z
N MET A 1 26.75 -4.90 -24.48
CA MET A 1 25.97 -5.82 -23.63
C MET A 1 26.24 -5.41 -22.18
N GLY A 2 25.33 -4.66 -21.56
CA GLY A 2 25.55 -4.11 -20.21
C GLY A 2 25.57 -5.23 -19.17
N ARG A 3 26.54 -5.20 -18.25
CA ARG A 3 26.64 -6.17 -17.15
C ARG A 3 25.36 -6.07 -16.29
N ALA A 4 24.69 -7.19 -16.04
CA ALA A 4 23.53 -7.21 -15.16
C ALA A 4 23.92 -6.69 -13.77
N ARG A 5 23.11 -5.79 -13.19
CA ARG A 5 23.34 -5.27 -11.84
C ARG A 5 23.26 -6.43 -10.83
N THR A 6 24.14 -6.45 -9.85
CA THR A 6 24.03 -7.37 -8.72
C THR A 6 22.86 -6.98 -7.83
N LEU A 7 22.37 -7.90 -6.99
CA LEU A 7 21.28 -7.61 -6.06
C LEU A 7 21.64 -6.46 -5.10
N ALA A 8 22.87 -6.43 -4.60
CA ALA A 8 23.41 -5.33 -3.82
C ALA A 8 23.28 -3.98 -4.55
N GLN A 9 23.66 -3.92 -5.83
CA GLN A 9 23.55 -2.70 -6.64
C GLN A 9 22.10 -2.27 -6.86
N VAL A 10 21.17 -3.23 -6.97
CA VAL A 10 19.73 -2.93 -7.07
C VAL A 10 19.22 -2.28 -5.78
N TYR A 11 19.55 -2.84 -4.62
CA TYR A 11 19.12 -2.30 -3.33
C TYR A 11 19.74 -0.94 -3.01
N ARG A 12 21.03 -0.77 -3.30
CA ARG A 12 21.72 0.51 -3.15
C ARG A 12 21.09 1.58 -4.03
N HIS A 13 20.87 1.28 -5.30
CA HIS A 13 20.24 2.21 -6.24
C HIS A 13 18.82 2.58 -5.81
N PHE A 14 18.04 1.60 -5.36
CA PHE A 14 16.70 1.87 -4.86
C PHE A 14 16.74 2.80 -3.64
N GLY A 15 17.64 2.58 -2.70
CA GLY A 15 17.79 3.45 -1.53
C GLY A 15 18.20 4.88 -1.90
N GLU A 16 19.27 5.01 -2.70
CA GLU A 16 19.89 6.29 -3.04
C GLU A 16 19.10 7.11 -4.09
N VAL A 17 18.27 6.45 -4.91
CA VAL A 17 17.58 7.10 -6.04
C VAL A 17 16.07 7.02 -5.90
N ASP A 18 15.51 5.82 -5.79
CA ASP A 18 14.05 5.63 -5.86
C ASP A 18 13.34 6.01 -4.55
N ALA A 19 13.95 5.71 -3.40
CA ALA A 19 13.42 6.00 -2.08
C ALA A 19 13.81 7.39 -1.56
N ALA A 20 14.88 7.97 -2.13
CA ALA A 20 15.39 9.28 -1.73
C ALA A 20 14.31 10.36 -1.83
N GLY A 21 14.15 11.12 -0.74
CA GLY A 21 13.12 12.19 -0.65
C GLY A 21 11.67 11.69 -0.50
N THR A 22 11.39 10.40 -0.67
CA THR A 22 10.05 9.81 -0.49
C THR A 22 9.90 9.16 0.89
N SER A 23 10.90 8.38 1.31
CA SER A 23 10.89 7.71 2.62
C SER A 23 12.32 7.55 3.17
N PRO A 24 12.71 8.38 4.15
CA PRO A 24 14.02 8.27 4.81
C PRO A 24 14.25 6.91 5.49
N LEU A 25 13.17 6.21 5.83
CA LEU A 25 13.23 4.86 6.38
C LEU A 25 13.63 3.85 5.31
N TYR A 26 12.96 3.88 4.15
CA TYR A 26 13.22 2.93 3.08
C TYR A 26 14.58 3.16 2.42
N GLU A 27 15.01 4.42 2.31
CA GLU A 27 16.37 4.78 1.93
C GLU A 27 17.40 4.07 2.81
N ARG A 28 17.35 4.29 4.14
CA ARG A 28 18.31 3.69 5.08
C ARG A 28 18.29 2.17 5.07
N VAL A 29 17.10 1.56 5.10
CA VAL A 29 16.98 0.10 5.15
C VAL A 29 17.46 -0.54 3.84
N ALA A 30 17.13 0.04 2.68
CA ALA A 30 17.59 -0.47 1.40
C ALA A 30 19.13 -0.39 1.26
N VAL A 31 19.73 0.72 1.69
CA VAL A 31 21.20 0.87 1.72
C VAL A 31 21.83 -0.15 2.68
N ALA A 32 21.30 -0.31 3.89
CA ALA A 32 21.82 -1.28 4.86
C ALA A 32 21.72 -2.74 4.35
N LEU A 33 20.61 -3.10 3.70
CA LEU A 33 20.46 -4.42 3.06
C LEU A 33 21.47 -4.61 1.92
N SER A 34 21.82 -3.56 1.18
CA SER A 34 22.81 -3.63 0.10
C SER A 34 24.24 -3.89 0.58
N GLU A 35 24.51 -3.66 1.87
CA GLU A 35 25.83 -3.79 2.51
C GLU A 35 25.96 -5.06 3.35
N SER A 36 24.89 -5.87 3.43
CA SER A 36 24.86 -7.11 4.21
C SER A 36 24.79 -8.34 3.32
N ASP A 37 25.92 -9.06 3.21
CA ASP A 37 25.97 -10.34 2.50
C ASP A 37 24.99 -11.38 3.09
N GLU A 38 24.76 -11.34 4.40
CA GLU A 38 23.81 -12.22 5.06
C GLU A 38 22.37 -11.92 4.63
N ALA A 39 21.97 -10.64 4.65
CA ALA A 39 20.64 -10.24 4.23
C ALA A 39 20.42 -10.54 2.73
N LEU A 40 21.43 -10.27 1.89
CA LEU A 40 21.36 -10.56 0.46
C LEU A 40 21.22 -12.06 0.19
N ARG A 41 21.93 -12.93 0.93
CA ARG A 41 21.74 -14.40 0.83
C ARG A 41 20.30 -14.83 1.16
N VAL A 42 19.70 -14.25 2.19
CA VAL A 42 18.30 -14.53 2.56
C VAL A 42 17.35 -14.08 1.45
N ILE A 43 17.55 -12.90 0.87
CA ILE A 43 16.73 -12.39 -0.24
C ILE A 43 16.94 -13.24 -1.49
N GLU A 44 18.15 -13.70 -1.78
CA GLU A 44 18.46 -14.58 -2.91
C GLU A 44 17.78 -15.94 -2.80
N ALA A 45 17.51 -16.43 -1.59
CA ALA A 45 16.73 -17.66 -1.40
C ALA A 45 15.25 -17.50 -1.81
N ALA A 46 14.71 -16.28 -1.84
CA ALA A 46 13.35 -16.04 -2.31
C ALA A 46 13.22 -16.22 -3.84
N PRO A 47 12.03 -16.51 -4.38
CA PRO A 47 11.81 -16.53 -5.83
C PRO A 47 12.20 -15.19 -6.47
N ALA A 48 12.85 -15.22 -7.65
CA ALA A 48 13.40 -14.03 -8.30
C ALA A 48 12.40 -12.86 -8.42
N ARG A 49 11.12 -13.16 -8.70
CA ARG A 49 10.03 -12.17 -8.78
C ARG A 49 9.73 -11.44 -7.47
N LYS A 50 10.07 -12.02 -6.31
CA LYS A 50 9.81 -11.47 -4.97
C LYS A 50 11.02 -10.72 -4.38
N ARG A 51 12.14 -10.62 -5.10
CA ARG A 51 13.39 -9.99 -4.62
C ARG A 51 13.44 -8.47 -4.80
N HIS A 52 12.38 -7.87 -5.34
CA HIS A 52 12.36 -6.42 -5.58
C HIS A 52 12.40 -5.65 -4.24
N PRO A 53 13.18 -4.56 -4.13
CA PRO A 53 13.31 -3.80 -2.88
C PRO A 53 11.97 -3.40 -2.25
N THR A 54 11.01 -2.92 -3.06
CA THR A 54 9.67 -2.55 -2.56
C THR A 54 8.92 -3.72 -1.91
N VAL A 55 9.02 -4.93 -2.46
CA VAL A 55 8.33 -6.12 -1.94
C VAL A 55 8.95 -6.54 -0.61
N ILE A 56 10.28 -6.60 -0.54
CA ILE A 56 11.00 -6.96 0.68
C ILE A 56 10.78 -5.91 1.77
N LEU A 57 10.84 -4.62 1.44
CA LEU A 57 10.59 -3.55 2.41
C LEU A 57 9.14 -3.56 2.92
N ALA A 58 8.16 -3.84 2.05
CA ALA A 58 6.77 -4.01 2.47
C ALA A 58 6.60 -5.20 3.42
N ALA A 59 7.23 -6.34 3.13
CA ALA A 59 7.19 -7.52 4.02
C ALA A 59 7.87 -7.26 5.37
N LEU A 60 9.03 -6.58 5.37
CA LEU A 60 9.70 -6.18 6.61
C LEU A 60 8.85 -5.19 7.42
N HIS A 61 8.17 -4.28 6.74
CA HIS A 61 7.25 -3.33 7.36
C HIS A 61 6.04 -4.05 7.98
N ASP A 62 5.43 -5.00 7.28
CA ASP A 62 4.33 -5.82 7.81
C ASP A 62 4.77 -6.64 9.04
N LEU A 63 5.92 -7.30 8.96
CA LEU A 63 6.48 -8.05 10.09
C LEU A 63 6.69 -7.17 11.32
N ALA A 64 7.20 -5.95 11.12
CA ALA A 64 7.37 -4.97 12.19
C ALA A 64 6.02 -4.56 12.82
N LEU A 65 4.99 -4.33 11.98
CA LEU A 65 3.65 -3.96 12.44
C LEU A 65 2.92 -5.12 13.13
N SER A 66 3.20 -6.36 12.75
CA SER A 66 2.59 -7.58 13.32
C SER A 66 3.12 -7.99 14.70
N GLY A 67 4.11 -7.26 15.25
CA GLY A 67 4.70 -7.56 16.55
C GLY A 67 5.58 -8.82 16.57
N ARG A 68 5.88 -9.42 15.42
CA ARG A 68 6.77 -10.59 15.30
C ARG A 68 8.23 -10.13 15.31
N ALA A 69 8.66 -9.72 16.51
CA ALA A 69 9.92 -9.02 16.80
C ALA A 69 11.27 -9.72 16.50
N PRO A 70 11.42 -11.05 16.31
CA PRO A 70 12.74 -11.62 16.05
C PRO A 70 13.40 -11.13 14.74
N ALA A 71 12.58 -10.76 13.74
CA ALA A 71 13.06 -10.16 12.48
C ALA A 71 13.41 -8.67 12.64
N LEU A 72 12.73 -7.98 13.57
CA LEU A 72 12.97 -6.58 13.90
C LEU A 72 14.30 -6.43 14.64
N ASP A 73 14.65 -7.34 15.55
CA ASP A 73 15.94 -7.32 16.26
C ASP A 73 17.16 -7.36 15.32
N THR A 74 17.07 -8.09 14.21
CA THR A 74 18.14 -8.14 13.19
C THR A 74 18.24 -6.84 12.39
N LEU A 75 17.12 -6.19 12.07
CA LEU A 75 17.06 -4.87 11.43
C LEU A 75 17.46 -3.72 12.37
N LEU A 76 17.10 -3.83 13.65
CA LEU A 76 17.38 -2.86 14.71
C LEU A 76 18.87 -2.82 15.06
N ARG A 77 19.55 -3.98 15.06
CA ARG A 77 21.02 -4.05 15.20
C ARG A 77 21.79 -3.34 14.07
N MET A 78 21.15 -3.06 12.94
CA MET A 78 21.78 -2.41 11.77
C MET A 78 21.52 -0.90 11.69
N THR A 79 20.58 -0.32 12.43
CA THR A 79 20.27 1.12 12.31
C THR A 79 19.66 1.73 13.58
N ASP A 80 20.50 2.37 14.41
CA ASP A 80 20.11 2.99 15.68
C ASP A 80 19.14 4.20 15.56
N SER A 81 18.81 4.67 14.36
CA SER A 81 17.99 5.88 14.14
C SER A 81 16.58 5.62 13.59
N VAL A 82 16.23 4.36 13.31
CA VAL A 82 14.95 3.99 12.65
C VAL A 82 13.78 3.89 13.63
N VAL A 83 14.04 3.54 14.89
CA VAL A 83 13.03 3.30 15.94
C VAL A 83 12.19 4.54 16.24
N ALA A 84 12.79 5.73 16.28
CA ALA A 84 12.11 6.95 16.70
C ALA A 84 11.02 7.41 15.70
N VAL A 85 11.14 7.03 14.42
CA VAL A 85 10.21 7.44 13.36
C VAL A 85 9.12 6.39 13.15
N ALA A 86 9.45 5.09 13.23
CA ALA A 86 8.49 4.01 13.07
C ALA A 86 7.50 3.92 14.25
N VAL A 87 7.94 4.19 15.48
CA VAL A 87 7.07 4.16 16.67
C VAL A 87 6.06 5.32 16.70
N ARG A 88 6.33 6.44 16.01
CA ARG A 88 5.40 7.59 15.95
C ARG A 88 4.39 7.55 14.82
N ARG A 89 4.61 6.71 13.79
CA ARG A 89 3.67 6.48 12.70
C ARG A 89 3.28 5.01 12.69
N GLN A 90 2.32 4.64 13.54
CA GLN A 90 1.41 3.54 13.21
C GLN A 90 0.63 3.94 11.94
N ALA A 91 1.26 3.78 10.79
CA ALA A 91 0.58 3.89 9.51
C ALA A 91 -0.26 2.63 9.38
N ARG A 92 -1.47 2.68 9.94
CA ARG A 92 -2.54 1.75 9.62
C ARG A 92 -2.84 1.95 8.13
N THR A 93 -2.12 1.27 7.25
CA THR A 93 -2.44 1.26 5.82
C THR A 93 -3.61 0.32 5.63
N SER A 94 -4.83 0.80 5.85
CA SER A 94 -5.99 0.08 5.32
C SER A 94 -5.99 0.27 3.81
N GLU A 95 -5.92 -0.80 3.05
CA GLU A 95 -5.99 -0.73 1.59
C GLU A 95 -7.29 -0.01 1.15
N THR A 96 -8.37 -0.20 1.92
CA THR A 96 -9.67 0.47 1.75
C THR A 96 -9.61 1.99 1.90
N GLY A 97 -8.65 2.53 2.66
CA GLY A 97 -8.49 3.97 2.84
C GLY A 97 -8.25 4.74 1.53
N ARG A 98 -7.76 4.05 0.48
CA ARG A 98 -7.57 4.65 -0.86
C ARG A 98 -8.88 5.02 -1.54
N CYS A 99 -10.00 4.36 -1.20
CA CYS A 99 -11.30 4.67 -1.81
C CYS A 99 -11.74 6.12 -1.54
N ALA A 100 -11.37 6.68 -0.39
CA ALA A 100 -11.64 8.08 -0.05
C ALA A 100 -10.96 9.10 -1.00
N VAL A 101 -9.91 8.68 -1.71
CA VAL A 101 -9.24 9.50 -2.72
C VAL A 101 -9.66 9.09 -4.13
N LEU A 102 -9.75 7.79 -4.39
CA LEU A 102 -10.08 7.24 -5.71
C LEU A 102 -11.51 7.59 -6.14
N TYR A 103 -12.49 7.54 -5.23
CA TYR A 103 -13.89 7.83 -5.56
C TYR A 103 -14.06 9.22 -6.20
N PRO A 104 -13.70 10.33 -5.52
CA PRO A 104 -13.87 11.65 -6.10
C PRO A 104 -12.98 11.87 -7.35
N ALA A 105 -11.81 11.22 -7.42
CA ALA A 105 -10.92 11.34 -8.57
C ALA A 105 -11.51 10.70 -9.84
N VAL A 106 -12.02 9.46 -9.74
CA VAL A 106 -12.63 8.75 -10.87
C VAL A 106 -13.91 9.45 -11.31
N ALA A 107 -14.78 9.85 -10.36
CA ALA A 107 -16.02 10.55 -10.67
C ALA A 107 -15.76 11.89 -11.39
N GLU A 108 -14.77 12.66 -10.95
CA GLU A 108 -14.38 13.92 -11.60
C GLU A 108 -13.72 13.70 -12.97
N ALA A 109 -12.88 12.68 -13.13
CA ALA A 109 -12.27 12.35 -14.41
C ALA A 109 -13.32 11.95 -15.45
N ALA A 110 -14.26 11.07 -15.09
CA ALA A 110 -15.36 10.67 -15.95
C ALA A 110 -16.22 11.86 -16.40
N ARG A 111 -16.53 12.78 -15.47
CA ARG A 111 -17.24 14.03 -15.78
C ARG A 111 -16.51 14.88 -16.82
N ARG A 112 -15.19 15.04 -16.68
CA ARG A 112 -14.38 15.87 -17.60
C ARG A 112 -14.39 15.34 -19.03
N VAL A 113 -14.53 14.03 -19.20
CA VAL A 113 -14.57 13.38 -20.52
C VAL A 113 -15.98 13.05 -20.99
N GLY A 114 -17.02 13.38 -20.21
CA GLY A 114 -18.42 13.09 -20.54
C GLY A 114 -18.79 11.61 -20.48
N ALA A 115 -18.07 10.80 -19.70
CA ALA A 115 -18.35 9.38 -19.55
C ALA A 115 -19.45 9.12 -18.50
N HIS A 116 -20.41 8.27 -18.86
CA HIS A 116 -21.48 7.81 -17.97
C HIS A 116 -21.26 6.38 -17.45
N THR A 117 -20.27 5.69 -18.00
CA THR A 117 -19.81 4.36 -17.59
C THR A 117 -18.29 4.35 -17.50
N VAL A 118 -17.74 3.51 -16.62
CA VAL A 118 -16.30 3.33 -16.45
C VAL A 118 -15.92 1.86 -16.29
N GLY A 119 -14.73 1.51 -16.77
CA GLY A 119 -14.05 0.25 -16.44
C GLY A 119 -12.89 0.53 -15.48
N LEU A 120 -12.74 -0.28 -14.44
CA LEU A 120 -11.66 -0.15 -13.47
C LEU A 120 -10.59 -1.22 -13.72
N ILE A 121 -9.33 -0.80 -13.73
CA ILE A 121 -8.17 -1.69 -13.79
C ILE A 121 -7.27 -1.34 -12.62
N ASP A 122 -6.93 -2.34 -11.81
CA ASP A 122 -6.00 -2.20 -10.68
C ASP A 122 -4.79 -3.12 -10.90
N VAL A 123 -3.59 -2.54 -10.91
CA VAL A 123 -2.33 -3.23 -11.20
C VAL A 123 -1.53 -3.32 -9.90
N GLY A 124 -1.17 -4.54 -9.49
CA GLY A 124 -0.73 -4.80 -8.12
C GLY A 124 -1.91 -4.74 -7.14
N CYS A 125 -3.08 -5.26 -7.55
CA CYS A 125 -4.33 -5.08 -6.85
C CYS A 125 -4.43 -5.81 -5.50
N SER A 126 -3.49 -6.68 -5.13
CA SER A 126 -3.57 -7.53 -3.94
C SER A 126 -4.92 -8.26 -3.92
N ALA A 127 -5.73 -8.08 -2.88
CA ALA A 127 -7.10 -8.62 -2.76
C ALA A 127 -8.16 -7.89 -3.63
N GLY A 128 -7.78 -6.90 -4.44
CA GLY A 128 -8.68 -6.20 -5.37
C GLY A 128 -9.65 -5.22 -4.70
N LEU A 129 -9.39 -4.79 -3.46
CA LEU A 129 -10.33 -3.95 -2.70
C LEU A 129 -10.60 -2.59 -3.35
N ASN A 130 -9.60 -1.98 -4.01
CA ASN A 130 -9.78 -0.71 -4.71
C ASN A 130 -10.73 -0.83 -5.91
N LEU A 131 -10.85 -2.03 -6.50
CA LEU A 131 -11.81 -2.27 -7.57
C LEU A 131 -13.25 -2.18 -7.08
N ASN A 132 -13.52 -2.08 -5.78
CA ASN A 132 -14.87 -1.87 -5.22
C ASN A 132 -15.09 -0.42 -4.75
N VAL A 133 -14.32 0.54 -5.27
CA VAL A 133 -14.40 1.95 -4.88
C VAL A 133 -15.80 2.56 -4.98
N ASP A 134 -16.65 2.08 -5.89
CA ASP A 134 -18.04 2.54 -6.06
C ASP A 134 -19.04 1.89 -5.09
N ARG A 135 -18.60 0.91 -4.29
CA ARG A 135 -19.45 0.08 -3.40
C ARG A 135 -19.19 0.33 -1.92
N VAL A 136 -18.56 1.45 -1.58
CA VAL A 136 -18.28 1.85 -0.19
C VAL A 136 -18.99 3.15 0.13
N GLY A 137 -19.30 3.39 1.40
CA GLY A 137 -19.68 4.71 1.90
C GLY A 137 -18.45 5.44 2.46
N ILE A 138 -18.35 6.75 2.24
CA ILE A 138 -17.22 7.57 2.67
C ILE A 138 -17.75 8.83 3.36
N THR A 139 -17.33 9.09 4.60
CA THR A 139 -17.59 10.33 5.33
C THR A 139 -16.30 11.12 5.52
N TYR A 140 -16.32 12.40 5.18
CA TYR A 140 -15.19 13.32 5.35
C TYR A 140 -15.32 14.18 6.62
N SER A 141 -14.20 14.69 7.11
CA SER A 141 -14.13 15.52 8.33
C SER A 141 -14.96 16.81 8.30
N ASN A 142 -15.34 17.29 7.11
CA ASN A 142 -16.22 18.45 6.94
C ASN A 142 -17.72 18.08 6.91
N GLY A 143 -18.07 16.82 7.18
CA GLY A 143 -19.44 16.29 7.13
C GLY A 143 -19.92 15.89 5.74
N GLN A 144 -19.11 16.06 4.69
CA GLN A 144 -19.45 15.58 3.34
C GLN A 144 -19.46 14.05 3.32
N ALA A 145 -20.42 13.46 2.61
CA ALA A 145 -20.49 12.02 2.37
C ALA A 145 -20.50 11.71 0.86
N LEU A 146 -19.85 10.62 0.45
CA LEU A 146 -19.83 10.07 -0.90
C LEU A 146 -20.03 8.55 -0.88
N GLY A 147 -20.36 8.00 -2.05
CA GLY A 147 -20.56 6.58 -2.23
C GLY A 147 -21.90 6.09 -1.70
N ASP A 148 -21.95 4.82 -1.32
CA ASP A 148 -23.18 4.14 -0.91
C ASP A 148 -23.37 4.19 0.63
N PRO A 149 -24.35 4.96 1.13
CA PRO A 149 -24.63 5.05 2.57
C PRO A 149 -25.18 3.74 3.15
N SER A 150 -25.66 2.82 2.32
CA SER A 150 -26.15 1.50 2.75
C SER A 150 -25.07 0.42 2.74
N SER A 151 -23.88 0.72 2.21
CA SER A 151 -22.78 -0.24 2.16
C SER A 151 -22.37 -0.67 3.58
N PRO A 152 -22.10 -1.96 3.82
CA PRO A 152 -21.54 -2.41 5.08
C PRO A 152 -20.10 -1.90 5.28
N VAL A 153 -19.44 -1.40 4.22
CA VAL A 153 -18.10 -0.81 4.28
C VAL A 153 -18.24 0.71 4.32
N GLN A 154 -18.08 1.26 5.53
CA GLN A 154 -18.10 2.70 5.78
C GLN A 154 -16.68 3.19 6.14
N LEU A 155 -16.20 4.17 5.38
CA LEU A 155 -14.88 4.76 5.53
C LEU A 155 -14.98 6.17 6.09
N SER A 156 -14.01 6.57 6.90
CA SER A 156 -13.84 7.95 7.35
C SER A 156 -12.50 8.51 6.88
N SER A 157 -12.47 9.79 6.51
CA SER A 157 -11.25 10.45 6.01
C SER A 157 -11.21 11.93 6.40
N SER A 158 -10.02 12.43 6.72
CA SER A 158 -9.80 13.87 6.92
C SER A 158 -9.36 14.54 5.64
N ILE A 159 -9.91 15.72 5.35
CA ILE A 159 -9.51 16.54 4.20
C ILE A 159 -8.27 17.35 4.59
N ALA A 160 -7.21 17.25 3.79
CA ALA A 160 -6.02 18.07 3.94
C ALA A 160 -6.13 19.35 3.07
N GLY A 161 -6.08 20.51 3.72
CA GLY A 161 -6.20 21.83 3.08
C GLY A 161 -7.65 22.23 2.78
N ASP A 162 -7.82 23.42 2.17
CA ASP A 162 -9.12 24.08 2.06
C ASP A 162 -9.86 23.79 0.75
N ARG A 163 -9.29 22.96 -0.12
CA ARG A 163 -9.93 22.63 -1.41
C ARG A 163 -11.10 21.68 -1.19
N PRO A 164 -12.29 21.98 -1.74
CA PRO A 164 -13.45 21.12 -1.56
C PRO A 164 -13.24 19.79 -2.30
N VAL A 165 -13.71 18.70 -1.69
CA VAL A 165 -13.73 17.38 -2.32
C VAL A 165 -14.87 17.36 -3.36
N PRO A 166 -14.60 16.98 -4.62
CA PRO A 166 -15.66 16.85 -5.63
C PRO A 166 -16.82 15.98 -5.16
N THR A 167 -18.05 16.48 -5.25
CA THR A 167 -19.27 15.83 -4.71
C THR A 167 -19.97 14.90 -5.70
N ARG A 168 -19.31 14.54 -6.79
CA ARG A 168 -19.96 13.83 -7.90
C ARG A 168 -20.20 12.37 -7.58
N ALA A 169 -21.35 11.85 -8.02
CA ALA A 169 -21.63 10.43 -7.97
C ALA A 169 -20.69 9.68 -8.94
N MET A 170 -20.31 8.46 -8.55
CA MET A 170 -19.58 7.56 -9.43
C MET A 170 -20.47 7.18 -10.64
N PRO A 171 -19.94 7.19 -11.87
CA PRO A 171 -20.62 6.58 -13.02
C PRO A 171 -20.79 5.07 -12.84
N GLU A 172 -21.63 4.45 -13.66
CA GLU A 172 -21.82 3.00 -13.61
C GLU A 172 -20.50 2.27 -13.92
N VAL A 173 -20.06 1.41 -13.01
CA VAL A 173 -18.85 0.59 -13.23
C VAL A 173 -19.22 -0.71 -13.94
N VAL A 174 -18.89 -0.78 -15.23
CA VAL A 174 -19.30 -1.88 -16.13
C VAL A 174 -18.25 -2.98 -16.26
N ALA A 175 -17.02 -2.74 -15.83
CA ALA A 175 -15.94 -3.72 -15.86
C ALA A 175 -14.95 -3.52 -14.70
N ARG A 176 -14.38 -4.62 -14.22
CA ARG A 176 -13.35 -4.63 -13.17
C ARG A 176 -12.29 -5.66 -13.54
N VAL A 177 -11.03 -5.23 -13.59
CA VAL A 177 -9.90 -6.10 -13.93
C VAL A 177 -8.80 -5.89 -12.90
N GLY A 178 -8.49 -6.94 -12.14
CA GLY A 178 -7.32 -6.98 -11.28
C GLY A 178 -6.15 -7.65 -12.01
N VAL A 179 -4.97 -7.05 -11.95
CA VAL A 179 -3.74 -7.63 -12.50
C VAL A 179 -2.70 -7.67 -11.38
N ASP A 180 -2.41 -8.85 -10.85
CA ASP A 180 -1.43 -9.03 -9.77
C ASP A 180 -0.42 -10.15 -10.07
N LEU A 181 0.79 -10.02 -9.53
CA LEU A 181 1.86 -11.01 -9.61
C LEU A 181 1.80 -12.06 -8.48
N ASP A 182 1.08 -11.76 -7.40
CA ASP A 182 0.88 -12.58 -6.20
C ASP A 182 -0.57 -12.41 -5.70
N PRO A 183 -1.58 -12.86 -6.47
CA PRO A 183 -2.98 -12.66 -6.12
C PRO A 183 -3.31 -13.32 -4.77
N VAL A 184 -4.03 -12.60 -3.92
CA VAL A 184 -4.55 -13.11 -2.63
C VAL A 184 -5.64 -14.14 -2.91
N ASP A 185 -5.55 -15.32 -2.30
CA ASP A 185 -6.61 -16.33 -2.39
C ASP A 185 -7.71 -16.02 -1.37
N VAL A 186 -8.82 -15.47 -1.85
CA VAL A 186 -9.98 -15.13 -1.00
C VAL A 186 -10.73 -16.35 -0.44
N THR A 187 -10.32 -17.56 -0.81
CA THR A 187 -10.85 -18.82 -0.26
C THR A 187 -9.98 -19.39 0.87
N ASP A 188 -8.77 -18.86 1.07
CA ASP A 188 -7.91 -19.19 2.19
C ASP A 188 -8.13 -18.21 3.35
N ALA A 189 -8.49 -18.75 4.52
CA ALA A 189 -8.83 -17.97 5.71
C ALA A 189 -7.64 -17.16 6.26
N ASP A 190 -6.40 -17.57 5.99
CA ASP A 190 -5.21 -16.84 6.42
C ASP A 190 -4.87 -15.68 5.47
N ASP A 191 -5.11 -15.86 4.17
CA ASP A 191 -5.01 -14.80 3.15
C ASP A 191 -6.09 -13.73 3.35
N VAL A 192 -7.33 -14.14 3.66
CA VAL A 192 -8.44 -13.22 3.99
C VAL A 192 -8.13 -12.42 5.27
N ARG A 193 -7.53 -13.05 6.29
CA ARG A 193 -7.13 -12.34 7.52
C ARG A 193 -6.05 -11.28 7.26
N HIS A 194 -5.16 -11.52 6.29
CA HIS A 194 -4.14 -10.57 5.89
C HIS A 194 -4.72 -9.38 5.11
N ALA A 195 -5.69 -9.64 4.22
CA ALA A 195 -6.34 -8.59 3.41
C ALA A 195 -7.26 -7.65 4.21
N VAL A 196 -7.83 -8.10 5.33
CA VAL A 196 -8.89 -7.37 6.07
C VAL A 196 -8.39 -6.65 7.33
N ARG A 197 -7.16 -6.89 7.81
CA ARG A 197 -6.64 -6.28 9.05
C ARG A 197 -6.27 -4.79 8.89
N GLY A 198 -7.28 -3.92 8.96
CA GLY A 198 -7.18 -2.68 9.74
C GLY A 198 -7.62 -3.01 11.16
N THR A 199 -6.69 -3.05 12.12
CA THR A 199 -7.02 -3.42 13.51
C THR A 199 -8.06 -2.48 14.10
N THR A 200 -9.27 -3.02 14.29
CA THR A 200 -10.21 -2.59 15.32
C THR A 200 -9.48 -2.70 16.65
N VAL A 201 -9.34 -1.57 17.34
CA VAL A 201 -9.06 -1.57 18.78
C VAL A 201 -10.42 -1.32 19.41
N GLU A 202 -11.02 -2.38 19.94
CA GLU A 202 -12.03 -2.24 20.99
C GLU A 202 -11.29 -1.91 22.29
N ASP A 203 -11.81 -0.86 22.92
CA ASP A 203 -11.57 -0.25 24.25
C ASP A 203 -10.17 0.26 24.64
#